data_AF-A0A931R1D1-F1
#
_entry.id   AF-A0A931R1D1-F1
#
_cell.length_a   1.000
_cell.length_b   1.000
_cell.length_c   1.000
_cell.angle_alpha   90.00
_cell.angle_beta   90.00
_cell.angle_gamma   90.00
#
_symmetry.space_group_name_H-M   'P 1'
#
loop_
_entity.id
_entity.type
_entity.pdbx_description
1 polymer ?
#
loop_
_entity_poly.entity_id
_entity_poly.type
_entity_poly.pdbx_seq_one_letter_code
_entity_poly.pdbx_strand_id
1 'polypeptide(L)'
;MLIQEFEGAMGFEVLQEEWDWLAGQSSTATFFSTREWLRHWWNCFGTQGDLWLVAIRSPAGELWGLAPWFVHSAEGGQRVIRRLGNVNTCDYMDLLVHRDHEGPTLKALWDHLEERLDCGDFLELRAIPDSSPTLVLIPSLAKSAGYEVWLELEESCPGIQLPEDWETYLGHLGQKDRHELRRKLRRAEQRAQLAFYTLEETEPIREAMPSFLELHAKSGASKAEFMDPQMKRFFLSLPEALGPVGQIQLSFLSADGHRIAGLLCLRYRETLYVYNSGYDPDYSPLSPGIILVARVIQEAIERGYRRVDFLRGREAYKYRFGAVDFLTYQLRVKKPGSGGRWLSIG
;
A
#
# COMPACT_ATOMS: atom_id res chain seq x y z
N MET A 1 30.04 -3.61 -4.43
CA MET A 1 28.91 -3.35 -3.51
C MET A 1 29.05 -4.31 -2.34
N LEU A 2 28.67 -3.90 -1.15
CA LEU A 2 28.71 -4.76 0.05
C LEU A 2 27.27 -5.20 0.35
N ILE A 3 27.06 -6.50 0.56
CA ILE A 3 25.75 -7.04 0.96
C ILE A 3 25.77 -7.32 2.45
N GLN A 4 24.71 -6.91 3.15
CA GLN A 4 24.46 -7.26 4.54
C GLN A 4 23.08 -7.89 4.66
N GLU A 5 23.02 -9.04 5.30
CA GLU A 5 21.80 -9.80 5.50
C GLU A 5 21.36 -9.72 6.97
N PHE A 6 20.06 -9.58 7.20
CA PHE A 6 19.45 -9.63 8.51
C PHE A 6 18.36 -10.69 8.52
N GLU A 7 18.64 -11.80 9.21
CA GLU A 7 17.71 -12.90 9.42
C GLU A 7 17.07 -12.73 10.82
N GLY A 8 15.96 -11.99 10.88
CA GLY A 8 15.23 -11.74 12.12
C GLY A 8 14.88 -10.28 12.39
N ALA A 9 13.99 -10.08 13.37
CA ALA A 9 13.32 -8.80 13.57
C ALA A 9 14.28 -7.65 13.92
N MET A 10 15.44 -7.95 14.53
CA MET A 10 16.46 -6.93 14.89
C MET A 10 16.91 -6.07 13.70
N GLY A 11 16.78 -6.57 12.47
CA GLY A 11 17.09 -5.79 11.28
C GLY A 11 16.23 -4.52 11.15
N PHE A 12 15.00 -4.51 11.67
CA PHE A 12 14.15 -3.32 11.70
C PHE A 12 14.69 -2.24 12.66
N GLU A 13 15.33 -2.63 13.75
CA GLU A 13 15.98 -1.70 14.69
C GLU A 13 17.32 -1.22 14.14
N VAL A 14 18.16 -2.13 13.65
CA VAL A 14 19.51 -1.79 13.16
C VAL A 14 19.44 -0.86 11.95
N LEU A 15 18.50 -1.07 11.03
CA LEU A 15 18.37 -0.28 9.82
C LEU A 15 17.48 0.95 9.98
N GLN A 16 16.97 1.26 11.18
CA GLN A 16 15.91 2.26 11.36
C GLN A 16 16.21 3.61 10.68
N GLU A 17 17.32 4.26 11.05
CA GLU A 17 17.65 5.59 10.53
C GLU A 17 17.96 5.57 9.02
N GLU A 18 18.68 4.54 8.57
CA GLU A 18 19.07 4.39 7.16
C GLU A 18 17.89 4.03 6.26
N TRP A 19 16.91 3.28 6.77
CA TRP A 19 15.69 2.93 6.06
C TRP A 19 14.88 4.17 5.74
N ASP A 20 14.64 5.02 6.74
CA ASP A 20 13.86 6.25 6.57
C ASP A 20 14.56 7.21 5.61
N TRP A 21 15.89 7.32 5.72
CA TRP A 21 16.70 8.09 4.78
C TRP A 21 16.61 7.54 3.34
N LEU A 22 16.80 6.23 3.15
CA LEU A 22 16.76 5.60 1.83
C LEU A 22 15.37 5.69 1.20
N ALA A 23 14.31 5.53 2.00
CA ALA A 23 12.95 5.78 1.56
C ALA A 23 12.86 7.19 0.99
N GLY A 24 13.39 8.19 1.70
CA GLY A 24 13.64 9.58 1.25
C GLY A 24 14.24 9.69 -0.16
N GLN A 25 15.27 8.90 -0.45
CA GLN A 25 16.02 8.94 -1.71
C GLN A 25 15.42 8.08 -2.83
N SER A 26 14.44 7.23 -2.55
CA SER A 26 13.81 6.36 -3.54
C SER A 26 12.74 7.08 -4.36
N SER A 27 12.72 6.82 -5.66
CA SER A 27 11.73 7.29 -6.64
C SER A 27 10.39 6.57 -6.51
N THR A 28 10.39 5.31 -6.06
CA THR A 28 9.22 4.42 -6.00
C THR A 28 8.70 4.18 -4.59
N ALA A 29 9.34 4.75 -3.56
CA ALA A 29 8.87 4.63 -2.18
C ALA A 29 7.44 5.15 -2.02
N THR A 30 6.56 4.27 -1.55
CA THR A 30 5.19 4.59 -1.14
C THR A 30 5.04 4.38 0.36
N PHE A 31 3.83 4.65 0.89
CA PHE A 31 3.52 4.33 2.28
C PHE A 31 3.83 2.86 2.62
N PHE A 32 3.55 1.93 1.71
CA PHE A 32 3.76 0.49 1.94
C PHE A 32 5.24 0.07 1.97
N SER A 33 6.18 1.01 1.76
CA SER A 33 7.62 0.81 1.92
C SER A 33 8.16 1.32 3.26
N THR A 34 7.31 1.94 4.10
CA THR A 34 7.72 2.43 5.41
C THR A 34 8.07 1.27 6.33
N ARG A 35 9.06 1.51 7.18
CA ARG A 35 9.52 0.52 8.15
C ARG A 35 8.45 0.19 9.17
N GLU A 36 7.69 1.19 9.63
CA GLU A 36 6.60 1.06 10.59
C GLU A 36 5.53 0.12 10.05
N TRP A 37 5.12 0.30 8.79
CA TRP A 37 4.15 -0.57 8.14
C TRP A 37 4.66 -2.01 8.00
N LEU A 38 5.89 -2.18 7.50
CA LEU A 38 6.43 -3.51 7.23
C LEU A 38 6.74 -4.30 8.49
N ARG A 39 7.22 -3.62 9.53
CA ARG A 39 7.37 -4.20 10.87
C ARG A 39 6.02 -4.60 11.45
N HIS A 40 5.01 -3.74 11.35
CA HIS A 40 3.66 -4.02 11.83
C HIS A 40 3.06 -5.24 11.13
N TRP A 41 3.16 -5.27 9.80
CA TRP A 41 2.72 -6.39 8.98
C TRP A 41 3.44 -7.68 9.38
N TRP A 42 4.77 -7.64 9.54
CA TRP A 42 5.54 -8.81 9.95
C TRP A 42 5.12 -9.35 11.32
N ASN A 43 4.84 -8.47 12.29
CA ASN A 43 4.38 -8.89 13.62
C ASN A 43 2.99 -9.56 13.59
N CYS A 44 2.16 -9.25 12.59
CA CYS A 44 0.80 -9.77 12.48
C CYS A 44 0.69 -11.02 11.59
N PHE A 45 1.51 -11.11 10.55
CA PHE A 45 1.40 -12.12 9.48
C PHE A 45 2.68 -12.92 9.24
N GLY A 46 3.83 -12.42 9.70
CA GLY A 46 5.12 -13.08 9.54
C GLY A 46 5.22 -14.39 10.33
N THR A 47 6.04 -15.30 9.83
CA THR A 47 6.40 -16.54 10.54
C THR A 47 7.85 -16.42 11.01
N GLN A 48 8.11 -16.77 12.26
CA GLN A 48 9.46 -16.70 12.81
C GLN A 48 10.42 -17.59 12.02
N GLY A 49 11.58 -17.05 11.64
CA GLY A 49 12.61 -17.76 10.87
C GLY A 49 12.59 -17.46 9.37
N ASP A 50 11.52 -16.86 8.86
CA ASP A 50 11.38 -16.60 7.42
C ASP A 50 11.85 -15.18 7.02
N LEU A 51 12.04 -14.26 7.97
CA LEU A 51 12.42 -12.87 7.68
C LEU A 51 13.83 -12.78 7.09
N TRP A 52 13.96 -12.06 5.99
CA TRP A 52 15.25 -11.84 5.32
C TRP A 52 15.33 -10.43 4.75
N LEU A 53 16.00 -9.52 5.45
CA LEU A 53 16.27 -8.18 4.94
C LEU A 53 17.65 -8.15 4.29
N VAL A 54 17.75 -7.70 3.04
CA VAL A 54 19.01 -7.57 2.32
C VAL A 54 19.33 -6.09 2.11
N ALA A 55 20.35 -5.60 2.78
CA ALA A 55 20.89 -4.27 2.63
C ALA A 55 22.05 -4.27 1.63
N ILE A 56 21.96 -3.39 0.62
CA ILE A 56 22.96 -3.24 -0.43
C ILE A 56 23.67 -1.90 -0.19
N ARG A 57 24.97 -1.96 0.08
CA ARG A 57 25.79 -0.81 0.42
C ARG A 57 26.79 -0.46 -0.66
N SER A 58 27.03 0.84 -0.81
CA SER A 58 28.14 1.37 -1.59
C SER A 58 29.48 0.89 -1.01
N PRO A 59 30.59 0.97 -1.77
CA PRO A 59 31.92 0.70 -1.23
C PRO A 59 32.30 1.61 -0.05
N ALA A 60 31.68 2.79 0.06
CA ALA A 60 31.86 3.72 1.17
C ALA A 60 30.97 3.41 2.40
N GLY A 61 30.09 2.40 2.30
CA GLY A 61 29.22 1.95 3.38
C GLY A 61 27.81 2.53 3.38
N GLU A 62 27.50 3.46 2.47
CA GLU A 62 26.16 4.08 2.36
C GLU A 62 25.13 3.07 1.88
N LEU A 63 23.93 3.06 2.46
CA LEU A 63 22.85 2.18 2.06
C LEU A 63 22.26 2.64 0.72
N TRP A 64 22.52 1.92 -0.37
CA TRP A 64 21.96 2.25 -1.70
C TRP A 64 20.72 1.43 -2.05
N GLY A 65 20.53 0.29 -1.41
CA GLY A 65 19.36 -0.56 -1.62
C GLY A 65 18.95 -1.31 -0.38
N LEU A 66 17.66 -1.61 -0.30
CA LEU A 66 17.08 -2.45 0.72
C LEU A 66 15.97 -3.31 0.10
N ALA A 67 16.13 -4.62 0.23
CA ALA A 67 15.15 -5.61 -0.17
C ALA A 67 14.49 -6.21 1.09
N PRO A 68 13.29 -5.75 1.47
CA PRO A 68 12.60 -6.24 2.65
C PRO A 68 11.86 -7.53 2.29
N TRP A 69 12.53 -8.68 2.43
CA TRP A 69 12.01 -9.97 2.00
C TRP A 69 11.70 -10.92 3.15
N PHE A 70 11.02 -12.00 2.79
CA PHE A 70 10.92 -13.21 3.58
C PHE A 70 10.92 -14.43 2.65
N VAL A 71 11.32 -15.58 3.18
CA VAL A 71 11.40 -16.83 2.44
C VAL A 71 10.29 -17.76 2.92
N HIS A 72 9.40 -18.13 2.03
CA HIS A 72 8.33 -19.08 2.31
C HIS A 72 8.62 -20.43 1.67
N SER A 73 8.42 -21.52 2.41
CA SER A 73 8.49 -22.88 1.85
C SER A 73 7.14 -23.29 1.28
N ALA A 74 7.04 -23.41 -0.04
CA ALA A 74 5.84 -23.89 -0.73
C ALA A 74 5.69 -25.42 -0.62
N GLU A 75 4.50 -25.92 -0.99
CA GLU A 75 4.25 -27.36 -1.09
C GLU A 75 5.29 -28.04 -2.00
N GLY A 76 5.94 -29.10 -1.49
CA GLY A 76 7.04 -29.77 -2.18
C GLY A 76 8.44 -29.27 -1.83
N GLY A 77 8.58 -28.36 -0.86
CA GLY A 77 9.87 -27.92 -0.30
C GLY A 77 10.60 -26.86 -1.13
N GLN A 78 9.90 -26.25 -2.10
CA GLN A 78 10.44 -25.17 -2.92
C GLN A 78 10.45 -23.86 -2.14
N ARG A 79 11.53 -23.08 -2.21
CA ARG A 79 11.58 -21.77 -1.55
C ARG A 79 11.01 -20.70 -2.48
N VAL A 80 10.18 -19.83 -1.93
CA VAL A 80 9.64 -18.66 -2.61
C VAL A 80 10.07 -17.42 -1.83
N ILE A 81 10.93 -16.61 -2.44
CA ILE A 81 11.35 -15.32 -1.90
C ILE A 81 10.27 -14.30 -2.28
N ARG A 82 9.72 -13.64 -1.26
CA ARG A 82 8.67 -12.63 -1.39
C ARG A 82 9.04 -11.36 -0.64
N ARG A 83 8.44 -10.26 -1.06
CA ARG A 83 8.52 -8.98 -0.34
C ARG A 83 7.59 -8.97 0.87
N LEU A 84 8.06 -8.41 1.98
CA LEU A 84 7.23 -8.14 3.17
C LEU A 84 5.95 -7.40 2.80
N GLY A 85 4.82 -7.85 3.34
CA GLY A 85 3.51 -7.45 2.85
C GLY A 85 2.84 -8.56 2.06
N ASN A 86 1.60 -8.30 1.67
CA ASN A 86 0.88 -9.14 0.73
C ASN A 86 -0.14 -8.28 -0.04
N VAL A 87 -0.71 -8.86 -1.08
CA VAL A 87 -1.73 -8.20 -1.89
C VAL A 87 -3.09 -8.09 -1.17
N ASN A 88 -3.23 -8.49 0.09
CA ASN A 88 -4.45 -8.24 0.85
C ASN A 88 -4.36 -6.95 1.68
N THR A 89 -3.15 -6.44 1.90
CA THR A 89 -2.92 -5.23 2.70
C THR A 89 -2.02 -4.19 2.02
N CYS A 90 -1.28 -4.56 0.97
CA CYS A 90 -0.33 -3.68 0.30
C CYS A 90 -0.64 -3.58 -1.20
N ASP A 91 -0.83 -2.36 -1.70
CA ASP A 91 -1.20 -2.11 -3.10
C ASP A 91 -0.04 -1.64 -3.97
N TYR A 92 1.06 -1.25 -3.33
CA TYR A 92 2.33 -0.98 -3.97
C TYR A 92 3.42 -1.68 -3.16
N MET A 93 4.22 -2.52 -3.81
CA MET A 93 5.32 -3.21 -3.16
C MET A 93 6.52 -3.18 -4.10
N ASP A 94 7.59 -2.57 -3.63
CA ASP A 94 8.85 -2.51 -4.37
C ASP A 94 10.02 -2.59 -3.39
N LEU A 95 11.21 -2.73 -3.97
CA LEU A 95 12.49 -2.55 -3.32
C LEU A 95 12.71 -1.06 -3.05
N LEU A 96 13.42 -0.73 -1.97
CA LEU A 96 13.92 0.62 -1.77
C LEU A 96 15.28 0.71 -2.43
N VAL A 97 15.43 1.62 -3.39
CA VAL A 97 16.68 1.83 -4.12
C VAL A 97 16.91 3.33 -4.26
N HIS A 98 18.15 3.76 -4.04
CA HIS A 98 18.56 5.14 -4.21
C HIS A 98 18.44 5.53 -5.69
N ARG A 99 17.70 6.62 -5.99
CA ARG A 99 17.36 7.03 -7.37
C ARG A 99 18.56 7.19 -8.30
N ASP A 100 19.70 7.64 -7.76
CA ASP A 100 20.92 7.87 -8.57
C ASP A 100 21.78 6.60 -8.76
N HIS A 101 21.40 5.49 -8.12
CA HIS A 101 22.20 4.26 -8.05
C HIS A 101 21.40 3.00 -8.37
N GLU A 102 20.29 3.12 -9.12
CA GLU A 102 19.38 2.03 -9.44
C GLU A 102 20.07 0.84 -10.12
N GLY A 103 20.82 1.10 -11.20
CA GLY A 103 21.52 0.08 -11.98
C GLY A 103 22.52 -0.76 -11.18
N PRO A 104 23.56 -0.15 -10.59
CA PRO A 104 24.55 -0.88 -9.78
C PRO A 104 23.94 -1.62 -8.59
N THR A 105 22.91 -1.04 -7.97
CA THR A 105 22.26 -1.63 -6.79
C THR A 105 21.44 -2.86 -7.16
N LEU A 106 20.58 -2.76 -8.18
CA LEU A 106 19.75 -3.89 -8.62
C LEU A 106 20.60 -5.00 -9.27
N LYS A 107 21.72 -4.66 -9.92
CA LYS A 107 22.72 -5.64 -10.36
C LYS A 107 23.32 -6.41 -9.18
N ALA A 108 23.81 -5.70 -8.16
CA ALA A 108 24.40 -6.34 -6.99
C ALA A 108 23.39 -7.20 -6.22
N LEU A 109 22.14 -6.75 -6.12
CA LEU A 109 21.05 -7.54 -5.53
C LEU A 109 20.77 -8.80 -6.34
N TRP A 110 20.73 -8.70 -7.67
CA TRP A 110 20.54 -9.87 -8.54
C TRP A 110 21.68 -10.88 -8.43
N ASP A 111 22.93 -10.41 -8.45
CA ASP A 111 24.10 -11.29 -8.31
C ASP A 111 24.04 -12.06 -6.98
N HIS A 112 23.68 -11.38 -5.91
CA HIS A 112 23.49 -12.00 -4.60
C HIS A 112 22.32 -12.99 -4.58
N LEU A 113 21.20 -12.66 -5.23
CA LEU A 113 20.08 -13.58 -5.39
C LEU A 113 20.47 -14.85 -6.15
N GLU A 114 21.26 -14.71 -7.22
CA GLU A 114 21.70 -15.85 -8.03
C GLU A 114 22.54 -16.85 -7.23
N GLU A 115 23.37 -16.36 -6.30
CA GLU A 115 24.13 -17.20 -5.36
C GLU A 115 23.25 -17.93 -4.35
N ARG A 116 22.06 -17.41 -4.05
CA ARG A 116 21.11 -17.97 -3.06
C ARG A 116 20.01 -18.84 -3.69
N LEU A 117 19.70 -18.65 -4.97
CA LEU A 117 18.62 -19.34 -5.65
C LEU A 117 19.06 -20.71 -6.17
N ASP A 118 18.52 -21.77 -5.56
CA ASP A 118 18.70 -23.14 -6.01
C ASP A 118 17.75 -23.50 -7.17
N CYS A 119 17.98 -24.66 -7.80
CA CYS A 119 17.10 -25.15 -8.85
C CYS A 119 15.69 -25.42 -8.28
N GLY A 120 14.70 -24.68 -8.77
CA GLY A 120 13.30 -24.83 -8.35
C GLY A 120 12.81 -23.80 -7.36
N ASP A 121 13.69 -22.89 -6.90
CA ASP A 121 13.30 -21.71 -6.14
C ASP A 121 12.67 -20.64 -7.03
N PHE A 122 11.86 -19.79 -6.41
CA PHE A 122 11.15 -18.70 -7.07
C PHE A 122 11.43 -17.37 -6.39
N LEU A 123 11.61 -16.33 -7.20
CA LEU A 123 11.39 -14.96 -6.78
C LEU A 123 9.99 -14.55 -7.22
N GLU A 124 9.16 -14.09 -6.30
CA GLU A 124 7.84 -13.54 -6.59
C GLU A 124 7.71 -12.14 -6.00
N LEU A 125 7.67 -11.15 -6.89
CA LEU A 125 7.46 -9.75 -6.56
C LEU A 125 6.11 -9.32 -7.12
N ARG A 126 5.21 -8.92 -6.23
CA ARG A 126 3.85 -8.48 -6.55
C ARG A 126 3.75 -6.97 -6.41
N ALA A 127 2.72 -6.38 -6.99
CA ALA A 127 2.28 -5.00 -6.86
C ALA A 127 3.37 -3.97 -7.12
N ILE A 128 4.32 -4.26 -8.02
CA ILE A 128 5.40 -3.33 -8.33
C ILE A 128 4.83 -2.18 -9.17
N PRO A 129 5.02 -0.91 -8.78
CA PRO A 129 4.59 0.23 -9.60
C PRO A 129 5.20 0.19 -11.01
N ASP A 130 4.42 0.56 -12.01
CA ASP A 130 4.84 0.60 -13.42
C ASP A 130 6.07 1.48 -13.70
N SER A 131 6.29 2.49 -12.86
CA SER A 131 7.46 3.37 -12.89
C SER A 131 8.73 2.76 -12.32
N SER A 132 8.67 1.55 -11.76
CA SER A 132 9.79 0.98 -11.03
C SER A 132 10.92 0.45 -11.93
N PRO A 133 12.19 0.80 -11.63
CA PRO A 133 13.34 0.22 -12.33
C PRO A 133 13.46 -1.29 -12.10
N THR A 134 12.88 -1.83 -11.02
CA THR A 134 12.83 -3.27 -10.73
C THR A 134 12.19 -4.05 -11.89
N LEU A 135 11.15 -3.50 -12.53
CA LEU A 135 10.44 -4.13 -13.65
C LEU A 135 11.24 -4.19 -14.95
N VAL A 136 12.35 -3.46 -15.03
CA VAL A 136 13.23 -3.45 -16.20
C VAL A 136 14.50 -4.24 -15.92
N LEU A 137 15.18 -3.92 -14.83
CA LEU A 137 16.52 -4.41 -14.56
C LEU A 137 16.52 -5.87 -14.08
N ILE A 138 15.68 -6.25 -13.12
CA ILE A 138 15.65 -7.62 -12.61
C ILE A 138 15.26 -8.62 -13.72
N PRO A 139 14.20 -8.40 -14.52
CA PRO A 139 13.87 -9.26 -15.66
C PRO A 139 15.00 -9.39 -16.69
N SER A 140 15.70 -8.29 -16.99
CA SER A 140 16.79 -8.27 -17.97
C SER A 140 17.99 -9.09 -17.48
N LEU A 141 18.39 -8.90 -16.23
CA LEU A 141 19.47 -9.64 -15.58
C LEU A 141 19.14 -11.13 -15.46
N ALA A 142 17.92 -11.45 -15.02
CA ALA A 142 17.42 -12.80 -14.93
C ALA A 142 17.46 -13.54 -16.27
N LYS A 143 16.93 -12.94 -17.34
CA LYS A 143 16.96 -13.52 -18.69
C LYS A 143 18.40 -13.73 -19.18
N SER A 144 19.29 -12.79 -18.89
CA SER A 144 20.71 -12.88 -19.28
C SER A 144 21.44 -14.02 -18.55
N ALA A 145 21.05 -14.31 -17.30
CA ALA A 145 21.50 -15.45 -16.52
C ALA A 145 20.77 -16.78 -16.87
N GLY A 146 19.89 -16.76 -17.89
CA GLY A 146 19.17 -17.94 -18.34
C GLY A 146 17.93 -18.28 -17.50
N TYR A 147 17.46 -17.40 -16.62
CA TYR A 147 16.23 -17.63 -15.85
C TYR A 147 14.96 -17.44 -16.71
N GLU A 148 13.92 -18.23 -16.43
CA GLU A 148 12.58 -17.98 -16.92
C GLU A 148 11.98 -16.77 -16.18
N VAL A 149 11.37 -15.86 -16.92
CA VAL A 149 10.77 -14.64 -16.38
C VAL A 149 9.34 -14.50 -16.85
N TRP A 150 8.44 -14.31 -15.90
CA TRP A 150 7.05 -13.96 -16.10
C TRP A 150 6.81 -12.54 -15.60
N LEU A 151 6.26 -11.68 -16.46
CA LEU A 151 5.90 -10.31 -16.13
C LEU A 151 4.50 -10.04 -16.65
N GLU A 152 3.58 -9.69 -15.75
CA GLU A 152 2.18 -9.43 -16.10
C GLU A 152 1.65 -8.18 -15.39
N LEU A 153 0.71 -7.51 -16.06
CA LEU A 153 -0.11 -6.48 -15.42
C LEU A 153 -0.93 -7.17 -14.33
N GLU A 154 -0.82 -6.67 -13.10
CA GLU A 154 -1.50 -7.25 -11.95
C GLU A 154 -2.79 -6.49 -11.65
N GLU A 155 -2.69 -5.17 -11.43
CA GLU A 155 -3.83 -4.39 -10.97
C GLU A 155 -3.74 -2.93 -11.40
N SER A 156 -4.88 -2.25 -11.30
CA SER A 156 -5.01 -0.82 -11.47
C SER A 156 -5.36 -0.16 -10.14
N CYS A 157 -4.61 0.90 -9.82
CA CYS A 157 -4.77 1.71 -8.63
C CYS A 157 -5.16 3.14 -9.05
N PRO A 158 -6.46 3.49 -9.08
CA PRO A 158 -6.89 4.81 -9.48
C PRO A 158 -6.47 5.88 -8.48
N GLY A 159 -5.96 7.01 -8.95
CA GLY A 159 -5.61 8.16 -8.12
C GLY A 159 -5.93 9.49 -8.77
N ILE A 160 -6.04 10.54 -7.97
CA ILE A 160 -6.32 11.92 -8.37
C ILE A 160 -5.06 12.74 -8.14
N GLN A 161 -4.60 13.45 -9.16
CA GLN A 161 -3.67 14.56 -8.97
C GLN A 161 -4.44 15.79 -8.52
N LEU A 162 -4.10 16.30 -7.34
CA LEU A 162 -4.81 17.40 -6.71
C LEU A 162 -4.26 18.75 -7.20
N PRO A 163 -5.13 19.69 -7.59
CA PRO A 163 -4.75 21.09 -7.81
C PRO A 163 -4.64 21.84 -6.47
N GLU A 164 -4.31 23.13 -6.54
CA GLU A 164 -4.10 24.00 -5.37
C GLU A 164 -5.40 24.33 -4.61
N ASP A 165 -6.56 24.25 -5.26
CA ASP A 165 -7.83 24.62 -4.66
C ASP A 165 -9.02 23.75 -5.10
N TRP A 166 -10.06 23.75 -4.26
CA TRP A 166 -11.25 22.93 -4.43
C TRP A 166 -12.06 23.26 -5.69
N GLU A 167 -12.16 24.53 -6.08
CA GLU A 167 -12.95 24.93 -7.24
C GLU A 167 -12.26 24.53 -8.55
N THR A 168 -10.92 24.65 -8.60
CA THR A 168 -10.11 24.11 -9.70
C THR A 168 -10.27 22.59 -9.80
N TYR A 169 -10.25 21.88 -8.68
CA TYR A 169 -10.51 20.43 -8.66
C TYR A 169 -11.89 20.09 -9.23
N LEU A 170 -12.95 20.77 -8.79
CA LEU A 170 -14.28 20.59 -9.35
C LEU A 170 -14.32 20.89 -10.85
N GLY A 171 -13.52 21.85 -11.32
CA GLY A 171 -13.33 22.17 -12.74
C GLY A 171 -12.80 21.01 -13.58
N HIS A 172 -11.92 20.16 -13.01
CA HIS A 172 -11.39 18.96 -13.67
C HIS A 172 -12.42 17.83 -13.83
N LEU A 173 -13.50 17.84 -13.04
CA LEU A 173 -14.55 16.84 -13.14
C LEU A 173 -15.45 17.09 -14.35
N GLY A 174 -15.92 16.00 -14.98
CA GLY A 174 -16.94 16.05 -16.02
C GLY A 174 -18.22 16.76 -15.53
N GLN A 175 -18.91 17.47 -16.43
CA GLN A 175 -20.06 18.32 -16.07
C GLN A 175 -21.12 17.59 -15.23
N LYS A 176 -21.44 16.34 -15.59
CA LYS A 176 -22.42 15.50 -14.90
C LYS A 176 -21.95 15.17 -13.47
N ASP A 177 -20.73 14.69 -13.32
CA ASP A 177 -20.18 14.29 -12.02
C ASP A 177 -19.98 15.48 -11.09
N ARG A 178 -19.49 16.62 -11.61
CA ARG A 178 -19.42 17.89 -10.87
C ARG A 178 -20.79 18.32 -10.33
N HIS A 179 -21.82 18.29 -11.19
CA HIS A 179 -23.16 18.68 -10.79
C HIS A 179 -23.72 17.75 -9.71
N GLU A 180 -23.54 16.44 -9.89
CA GLU A 180 -24.01 15.43 -8.96
C GLU A 180 -23.29 15.52 -7.60
N LEU A 181 -21.97 15.72 -7.60
CA LEU A 181 -21.17 15.89 -6.39
C LEU A 181 -21.62 17.13 -5.60
N ARG A 182 -21.74 18.29 -6.27
CA ARG A 182 -22.25 19.52 -5.64
C ARG A 182 -23.67 19.34 -5.10
N ARG A 183 -24.54 18.61 -5.81
CA ARG A 183 -25.90 18.31 -5.36
C ARG A 183 -25.90 17.49 -4.07
N LYS A 184 -25.04 16.46 -3.98
CA LYS A 184 -24.91 15.63 -2.76
C LYS A 184 -24.37 16.42 -1.57
N LEU A 185 -23.33 17.23 -1.79
CA LEU A 185 -22.76 18.08 -0.74
C LEU A 185 -23.79 19.09 -0.20
N ARG A 186 -24.49 19.82 -1.08
CA ARG A 186 -25.55 20.76 -0.65
C ARG A 186 -26.67 20.08 0.12
N ARG A 187 -27.10 18.90 -0.31
CA ARG A 187 -28.14 18.12 0.39
C ARG A 187 -27.67 17.68 1.77
N ALA A 188 -26.38 17.37 1.92
CA ALA A 188 -25.80 17.04 3.21
C ALA A 188 -25.77 18.27 4.13
N GLU A 189 -25.34 19.43 3.63
CA GLU A 189 -25.28 20.69 4.38
C GLU A 189 -26.64 21.18 4.88
N GLN A 190 -27.72 20.92 4.14
CA GLN A 190 -29.08 21.28 4.55
C GLN A 190 -29.61 20.43 5.72
N ARG A 191 -28.95 19.32 6.07
CA ARG A 191 -29.35 18.51 7.23
C ARG A 191 -28.57 18.96 8.45
N ALA A 192 -29.27 19.62 9.38
CA ALA A 192 -28.71 20.15 10.63
C ALA A 192 -28.02 19.11 11.54
N GLN A 193 -28.15 17.81 11.26
CA GLN A 193 -27.66 16.71 12.09
C GLN A 193 -26.48 15.96 11.47
N LEU A 194 -25.98 16.37 10.30
CA LEU A 194 -24.79 15.77 9.69
C LEU A 194 -23.51 16.44 10.18
N ALA A 195 -22.57 15.65 10.67
CA ALA A 195 -21.27 16.13 11.12
C ALA A 195 -20.14 15.34 10.44
N PHE A 196 -19.13 16.05 9.95
CA PHE A 196 -17.88 15.48 9.45
C PHE A 196 -16.76 15.81 10.42
N TYR A 197 -15.91 14.84 10.72
CA TYR A 197 -14.70 15.05 11.51
C TYR A 197 -13.63 14.02 11.16
N THR A 198 -12.39 14.38 11.46
CA THR A 198 -11.19 13.61 11.17
C THR A 198 -10.40 13.40 12.47
N LEU A 199 -9.95 12.17 12.71
CA LEU A 199 -9.11 11.77 13.83
C LEU A 199 -7.71 11.40 13.32
N GLU A 200 -6.68 11.93 13.98
CA GLU A 200 -5.27 11.78 13.57
C GLU A 200 -4.35 11.39 14.72
N GLU A 201 -4.80 11.60 15.95
CA GLU A 201 -4.07 11.23 17.15
C GLU A 201 -4.29 9.74 17.46
N THR A 202 -3.25 9.10 17.99
CA THR A 202 -3.21 7.67 18.30
C THR A 202 -4.40 7.22 19.14
N GLU A 203 -4.67 7.88 20.28
CA GLU A 203 -5.71 7.43 21.22
C GLU A 203 -7.13 7.59 20.65
N PRO A 204 -7.52 8.75 20.09
CA PRO A 204 -8.84 8.88 19.45
C PRO A 204 -9.07 7.88 18.31
N ILE A 205 -8.06 7.59 17.48
CA ILE A 205 -8.19 6.58 16.43
C ILE A 205 -8.37 5.19 17.03
N ARG A 206 -7.57 4.84 18.06
CA ARG A 206 -7.67 3.56 18.78
C ARG A 206 -9.09 3.31 19.30
N GLU A 207 -9.66 4.30 19.97
CA GLU A 207 -11.03 4.23 20.50
C GLU A 207 -12.08 4.12 19.39
N ALA A 208 -11.86 4.75 18.24
CA ALA A 208 -12.83 4.79 17.14
C ALA A 208 -12.71 3.62 16.14
N MET A 209 -11.58 2.91 16.13
CA MET A 209 -11.30 1.81 15.19
C MET A 209 -12.35 0.69 15.22
N PRO A 210 -12.86 0.23 16.39
CA PRO A 210 -13.93 -0.78 16.42
C PRO A 210 -15.19 -0.34 15.66
N SER A 211 -15.63 0.90 15.82
CA SER A 211 -16.79 1.44 15.07
C SER A 211 -16.54 1.48 13.56
N PHE A 212 -15.30 1.77 13.15
CA PHE A 212 -14.94 1.72 11.73
C PHE A 212 -15.03 0.29 11.18
N LEU A 213 -14.52 -0.70 11.92
CA LEU A 213 -14.58 -2.11 11.51
C LEU A 213 -16.02 -2.62 11.41
N GLU A 214 -16.90 -2.18 12.30
CA GLU A 214 -18.35 -2.46 12.22
C GLU A 214 -18.96 -1.88 10.93
N LEU A 215 -18.71 -0.61 10.62
CA LEU A 215 -19.17 0.03 9.38
C LEU A 215 -18.58 -0.64 8.13
N HIS A 216 -17.32 -1.06 8.19
CA HIS A 216 -16.67 -1.79 7.11
C HIS A 216 -17.39 -3.11 6.83
N ALA A 217 -17.60 -3.93 7.86
CA ALA A 217 -18.28 -5.21 7.75
C ALA A 217 -19.76 -5.06 7.31
N LYS A 218 -20.48 -4.07 7.84
CA LYS A 218 -21.87 -3.77 7.43
C LYS A 218 -21.99 -3.42 5.94
N SER A 219 -20.94 -2.85 5.35
CA SER A 219 -20.98 -2.35 3.97
C SER A 219 -20.88 -3.42 2.87
N GLY A 220 -20.77 -4.71 3.23
CA GLY A 220 -20.89 -5.83 2.29
C GLY A 220 -20.37 -7.17 2.83
N ALA A 221 -20.90 -8.29 2.33
CA ALA A 221 -20.54 -9.63 2.79
C ALA A 221 -19.05 -9.94 2.60
N SER A 222 -18.47 -9.64 1.43
CA SER A 222 -17.03 -9.85 1.18
C SER A 222 -16.14 -9.03 2.12
N LYS A 223 -16.58 -7.83 2.53
CA LYS A 223 -15.88 -7.00 3.51
C LYS A 223 -15.97 -7.55 4.93
N ALA A 224 -17.06 -8.23 5.26
CA ALA A 224 -17.20 -8.94 6.53
C ALA A 224 -16.28 -10.18 6.56
N GLU A 225 -16.23 -10.93 5.46
CA GLU A 225 -15.34 -12.10 5.29
C GLU A 225 -13.85 -11.71 5.34
N PHE A 226 -13.49 -10.60 4.71
CA PHE A 226 -12.14 -10.04 4.75
C PHE A 226 -11.68 -9.71 6.18
N MET A 227 -12.61 -9.32 7.07
CA MET A 227 -12.33 -8.99 8.46
C MET A 227 -12.35 -10.24 9.37
N ASP A 228 -11.55 -11.24 9.01
CA ASP A 228 -11.30 -12.42 9.83
C ASP A 228 -10.59 -12.06 11.16
N PRO A 229 -10.42 -13.00 12.11
CA PRO A 229 -9.78 -12.69 13.40
C PRO A 229 -8.34 -12.16 13.29
N GLN A 230 -7.55 -12.59 12.32
CA GLN A 230 -6.18 -12.12 12.13
C GLN A 230 -6.16 -10.71 11.52
N MET A 231 -6.97 -10.47 10.50
CA MET A 231 -7.12 -9.16 9.87
C MET A 231 -7.68 -8.13 10.86
N LYS A 232 -8.66 -8.49 11.68
CA LYS A 232 -9.15 -7.61 12.76
C LYS A 232 -8.05 -7.21 13.73
N ARG A 233 -7.20 -8.16 14.16
CA ARG A 233 -6.05 -7.83 15.02
C ARG A 233 -5.10 -6.86 14.34
N PHE A 234 -4.82 -7.06 13.05
CA PHE A 234 -3.98 -6.17 12.25
C PHE A 234 -4.54 -4.73 12.23
N PHE A 235 -5.82 -4.55 11.90
CA PHE A 235 -6.43 -3.21 11.86
C PHE A 235 -6.56 -2.55 13.23
N LEU A 236 -6.92 -3.31 14.27
CA LEU A 236 -7.06 -2.80 15.64
C LEU A 236 -5.74 -2.29 16.22
N SER A 237 -4.61 -2.75 15.70
CA SER A 237 -3.27 -2.38 16.17
C SER A 237 -2.54 -1.37 15.26
N LEU A 238 -3.18 -0.93 14.17
CA LEU A 238 -2.65 0.14 13.31
C LEU A 238 -2.45 1.49 14.04
N PRO A 239 -3.34 1.92 14.95
CA PRO A 239 -3.17 3.20 15.63
C PRO A 239 -1.85 3.27 16.41
N GLU A 240 -1.47 2.19 17.10
CA GLU A 240 -0.21 2.06 17.83
C GLU A 240 1.00 2.13 16.89
N ALA A 241 0.92 1.47 15.73
CA ALA A 241 2.03 1.39 14.79
C ALA A 241 2.25 2.70 14.02
N LEU A 242 1.16 3.38 13.62
CA LEU A 242 1.21 4.49 12.65
C LEU A 242 0.87 5.85 13.27
N GLY A 243 0.17 5.87 14.40
CA GLY A 243 -0.20 7.10 15.12
C GLY A 243 1.01 7.92 15.57
N PRO A 244 2.04 7.32 16.21
CA PRO A 244 3.23 8.05 16.67
C PRO A 244 4.01 8.75 15.56
N VAL A 245 3.96 8.21 14.33
CA VAL A 245 4.62 8.81 13.14
C VAL A 245 3.64 9.62 12.28
N GLY A 246 2.39 9.79 12.73
CA GLY A 246 1.38 10.58 12.04
C GLY A 246 0.97 10.03 10.67
N GLN A 247 1.08 8.73 10.42
CA GLN A 247 0.83 8.14 9.10
C GLN A 247 -0.57 7.51 8.94
N ILE A 248 -1.46 7.66 9.93
CA ILE A 248 -2.83 7.15 9.90
C ILE A 248 -3.83 8.28 10.18
N GLN A 249 -4.97 8.20 9.52
CA GLN A 249 -6.09 9.11 9.70
C GLN A 249 -7.40 8.32 9.60
N LEU A 250 -8.36 8.64 10.46
CA LEU A 250 -9.69 8.06 10.43
C LEU A 250 -10.75 9.15 10.39
N SER A 251 -11.48 9.25 9.28
CA SER A 251 -12.53 10.25 9.08
C SER A 251 -13.90 9.61 9.16
N PHE A 252 -14.86 10.34 9.74
CA PHE A 252 -16.24 9.88 9.87
C PHE A 252 -17.24 10.92 9.35
N LEU A 253 -18.35 10.41 8.83
CA LEU A 253 -19.59 11.16 8.68
C LEU A 253 -20.59 10.61 9.70
N SER A 254 -21.14 11.48 10.53
CA SER A 254 -22.17 11.14 11.51
C SER A 254 -23.52 11.78 11.18
N ALA A 255 -24.61 11.09 11.50
CA ALA A 255 -25.97 11.61 11.54
C ALA A 255 -26.56 11.35 12.93
N ASP A 256 -27.17 12.37 13.55
CA ASP A 256 -27.82 12.23 14.87
C ASP A 256 -26.89 11.65 15.95
N GLY A 257 -25.62 12.03 15.92
CA GLY A 257 -24.59 11.51 16.83
C GLY A 257 -24.07 10.11 16.50
N HIS A 258 -24.63 9.43 15.50
CA HIS A 258 -24.23 8.08 15.08
C HIS A 258 -23.30 8.14 13.88
N ARG A 259 -22.18 7.40 13.90
CA ARG A 259 -21.28 7.26 12.75
C ARG A 259 -21.98 6.45 11.65
N ILE A 260 -22.18 7.04 10.48
CA ILE A 260 -22.89 6.41 9.35
C ILE A 260 -21.96 6.08 8.17
N ALA A 261 -20.77 6.66 8.13
CA ALA A 261 -19.68 6.26 7.24
C ALA A 261 -18.34 6.52 7.90
N GLY A 262 -17.36 5.68 7.58
CA GLY A 262 -15.98 5.77 8.02
C GLY A 262 -15.02 5.57 6.87
N LEU A 263 -13.91 6.30 6.89
CA LEU A 263 -12.85 6.24 5.89
C LEU A 263 -11.50 6.21 6.61
N LEU A 264 -10.80 5.09 6.47
CA LEU A 264 -9.45 4.91 6.97
C LEU A 264 -8.48 5.31 5.86
N CYS A 265 -7.62 6.28 6.15
CA CYS A 265 -6.60 6.78 5.24
C CYS A 265 -5.20 6.58 5.82
N LEU A 266 -4.24 6.38 4.92
CA LEU A 266 -2.81 6.30 5.23
C LEU A 266 -2.12 7.52 4.63
N ARG A 267 -1.14 8.07 5.33
CA ARG A 267 -0.48 9.33 4.95
C ARG A 267 0.99 9.11 4.74
N TYR A 268 1.50 9.53 3.59
CA TYR A 268 2.92 9.48 3.32
C TYR A 268 3.31 10.56 2.31
N ARG A 269 4.21 11.45 2.73
CA ARG A 269 4.64 12.63 1.95
C ARG A 269 3.43 13.43 1.48
N GLU A 270 3.41 13.80 0.20
CA GLU A 270 2.36 14.60 -0.42
C GLU A 270 1.18 13.74 -0.94
N THR A 271 1.07 12.47 -0.49
CA THR A 271 0.00 11.55 -0.90
C THR A 271 -0.85 11.08 0.28
N LEU A 272 -2.17 11.15 0.11
CA LEU A 272 -3.18 10.55 0.99
C LEU A 272 -3.75 9.30 0.33
N TYR A 273 -3.59 8.14 0.96
CA TYR A 273 -4.09 6.86 0.45
C TYR A 273 -5.42 6.52 1.13
N VAL A 274 -6.47 6.33 0.35
CA VAL A 274 -7.80 5.94 0.82
C VAL A 274 -7.83 4.41 0.98
N TYR A 275 -7.44 3.94 2.16
CA TYR A 275 -7.14 2.52 2.42
C TYR A 275 -8.39 1.65 2.47
N ASN A 276 -9.28 1.93 3.42
CA ASN A 276 -10.53 1.18 3.55
C ASN A 276 -11.70 2.12 3.86
N SER A 277 -12.89 1.70 3.46
CA SER A 277 -14.13 2.45 3.69
C SER A 277 -15.23 1.55 4.24
N GLY A 278 -16.11 2.13 5.05
CA GLY A 278 -17.30 1.50 5.57
C GLY A 278 -18.47 2.48 5.62
N TYR A 279 -19.68 1.98 5.51
CA TYR A 279 -20.88 2.80 5.70
C TYR A 279 -22.05 1.94 6.14
N ASP A 280 -23.01 2.57 6.81
CA ASP A 280 -24.25 1.95 7.20
C ASP A 280 -25.24 1.95 6.01
N PRO A 281 -25.67 0.77 5.50
CA PRO A 281 -26.57 0.67 4.36
C PRO A 281 -27.91 1.37 4.53
N ASP A 282 -28.39 1.55 5.77
CA ASP A 282 -29.66 2.23 6.07
C ASP A 282 -29.62 3.71 5.66
N TYR A 283 -28.42 4.28 5.56
CA TYR A 283 -28.19 5.66 5.13
C TYR A 283 -27.82 5.78 3.65
N SER A 284 -27.87 4.68 2.87
CA SER A 284 -27.50 4.67 1.44
C SER A 284 -28.18 5.75 0.57
N PRO A 285 -29.45 6.18 0.80
CA PRO A 285 -30.06 7.26 0.01
C PRO A 285 -29.34 8.61 0.12
N LEU A 286 -28.55 8.82 1.19
CA LEU A 286 -27.71 10.01 1.37
C LEU A 286 -26.38 9.91 0.61
N SER A 287 -25.97 8.69 0.22
CA SER A 287 -24.62 8.41 -0.29
C SER A 287 -23.49 8.83 0.67
N PRO A 288 -23.52 8.38 1.94
CA PRO A 288 -22.63 8.88 2.99
C PRO A 288 -21.16 8.64 2.68
N GLY A 289 -20.81 7.49 2.09
CA GLY A 289 -19.44 7.22 1.65
C GLY A 289 -18.93 8.18 0.58
N ILE A 290 -19.77 8.57 -0.39
CA ILE A 290 -19.37 9.54 -1.44
C ILE A 290 -19.19 10.94 -0.85
N ILE A 291 -20.08 11.35 0.06
CA ILE A 291 -19.93 12.63 0.77
C ILE A 291 -18.63 12.64 1.59
N LEU A 292 -18.36 11.55 2.32
CA LEU A 292 -17.16 11.43 3.14
C LEU A 292 -15.88 11.50 2.31
N VAL A 293 -15.80 10.75 1.20
CA VAL A 293 -14.66 10.82 0.27
C VAL A 293 -14.48 12.24 -0.27
N ALA A 294 -15.56 12.92 -0.66
CA ALA A 294 -15.48 14.29 -1.16
C ALA A 294 -14.93 15.28 -0.13
N ARG A 295 -15.35 15.16 1.14
CA ARG A 295 -14.83 15.99 2.25
C ARG A 295 -13.37 15.71 2.52
N VAL A 296 -12.94 14.45 2.44
CA VAL A 296 -11.54 14.07 2.61
C VAL A 296 -10.67 14.59 1.47
N ILE A 297 -11.14 14.57 0.22
CA ILE A 297 -10.42 15.20 -0.91
C ILE A 297 -10.31 16.71 -0.72
N GLN A 298 -11.40 17.36 -0.29
CA GLN A 298 -11.40 18.79 0.00
C GLN A 298 -10.38 19.14 1.10
N GLU A 299 -10.40 18.42 2.23
CA GLU A 299 -9.45 18.58 3.33
C GLU A 299 -8.01 18.30 2.89
N ALA A 300 -7.78 17.31 2.01
CA ALA A 300 -6.46 17.02 1.46
C ALA A 300 -5.91 18.19 0.62
N ILE A 301 -6.74 18.81 -0.23
CA ILE A 301 -6.38 20.00 -1.01
C ILE A 301 -6.05 21.17 -0.07
N GLU A 302 -6.91 21.45 0.90
CA GLU A 302 -6.72 22.54 1.88
C GLU A 302 -5.42 22.39 2.69
N ARG A 303 -4.96 21.15 2.88
CA ARG A 303 -3.71 20.80 3.57
C ARG A 303 -2.49 20.67 2.64
N GLY A 304 -2.64 20.92 1.35
CA GLY A 304 -1.55 20.92 0.38
C GLY A 304 -1.08 19.53 -0.06
N TYR A 305 -1.88 18.48 0.08
CA TYR A 305 -1.58 17.20 -0.56
C TYR A 305 -1.61 17.36 -2.08
N ARG A 306 -0.71 16.66 -2.78
CA ARG A 306 -0.65 16.65 -4.24
C ARG A 306 -1.38 15.48 -4.87
N ARG A 307 -1.64 14.41 -4.10
CA ARG A 307 -2.32 13.21 -4.59
C ARG A 307 -3.27 12.62 -3.56
N VAL A 308 -4.43 12.20 -4.04
CA VAL A 308 -5.29 11.23 -3.34
C VAL A 308 -5.24 9.93 -4.13
N ASP A 309 -4.84 8.85 -3.48
CA ASP A 309 -4.73 7.53 -4.09
C ASP A 309 -5.86 6.64 -3.57
N PHE A 310 -6.68 6.09 -4.46
CA PHE A 310 -7.75 5.17 -4.08
C PHE A 310 -7.33 3.71 -4.04
N LEU A 311 -6.06 3.44 -4.25
CA LEU A 311 -5.46 2.12 -4.22
C LEU A 311 -6.14 1.18 -5.21
N ARG A 312 -5.92 -0.14 -5.06
CA ARG A 312 -6.43 -1.13 -6.00
C ARG A 312 -7.94 -1.04 -6.19
N GLY A 313 -8.38 -1.41 -7.39
CA GLY A 313 -9.79 -1.61 -7.70
C GLY A 313 -10.35 -0.51 -8.59
N ARG A 314 -11.17 -0.93 -9.56
CA ARG A 314 -11.73 -0.10 -10.63
C ARG A 314 -13.17 0.32 -10.36
N GLU A 315 -13.53 0.56 -9.09
CA GLU A 315 -14.89 0.96 -8.74
C GLU A 315 -15.27 2.27 -9.43
N ALA A 316 -16.41 2.26 -10.13
CA ALA A 316 -16.87 3.38 -10.95
C ALA A 316 -16.95 4.73 -10.22
N TYR A 317 -17.08 4.75 -8.89
CA TYR A 317 -17.10 6.00 -8.13
C TYR A 317 -15.73 6.71 -8.09
N LYS A 318 -14.61 5.99 -8.13
CA LYS A 318 -13.27 6.57 -8.13
C LYS A 318 -13.06 7.46 -9.36
N TYR A 319 -13.46 6.95 -10.53
CA TYR A 319 -13.41 7.68 -11.80
C TYR A 319 -14.38 8.87 -11.87
N ARG A 320 -15.51 8.82 -11.16
CA ARG A 320 -16.41 9.99 -11.02
C ARG A 320 -15.79 11.12 -10.19
N PHE A 321 -14.76 10.82 -9.40
CA PHE A 321 -13.89 11.82 -8.76
C PHE A 321 -12.70 12.22 -9.64
N GLY A 322 -12.67 11.83 -10.92
CA GLY A 322 -11.60 12.20 -11.85
C GLY A 322 -10.32 11.38 -11.68
N ALA A 323 -10.40 10.21 -11.03
CA ALA A 323 -9.24 9.34 -10.88
C ALA A 323 -8.74 8.81 -12.23
N VAL A 324 -7.43 8.65 -12.33
CA VAL A 324 -6.71 8.01 -13.45
C VAL A 324 -5.94 6.81 -12.94
N ASP A 325 -5.75 5.81 -13.80
CA ASP A 325 -5.12 4.54 -13.42
C ASP A 325 -3.60 4.70 -13.27
N PHE A 326 -3.07 4.28 -12.13
CA PHE A 326 -1.66 3.91 -11.94
C PHE A 326 -1.58 2.38 -11.95
N LEU A 327 -0.63 1.80 -12.68
CA LEU A 327 -0.60 0.36 -12.90
C LEU A 327 0.43 -0.30 -11.99
N THR A 328 0.15 -1.54 -11.60
CA THR A 328 1.10 -2.40 -10.91
C THR A 328 1.29 -3.72 -11.64
N TYR A 329 2.46 -4.32 -11.46
CA TYR A 329 2.88 -5.53 -12.15
C TYR A 329 3.35 -6.59 -11.17
N GLN A 330 3.13 -7.84 -11.57
CA GLN A 330 3.73 -9.01 -10.95
C GLN A 330 4.92 -9.47 -11.78
N LEU A 331 6.05 -9.68 -11.10
CA LEU A 331 7.25 -10.28 -11.63
C LEU A 331 7.51 -11.61 -10.93
N ARG A 332 7.64 -12.69 -11.70
CA ARG A 332 8.13 -13.98 -11.21
C ARG A 332 9.37 -14.40 -11.97
N VAL A 333 10.36 -14.93 -11.24
CA VAL A 333 11.61 -15.42 -11.82
C VAL A 333 11.89 -16.82 -11.31
N LYS A 334 12.30 -17.72 -12.20
CA LYS A 334 12.53 -19.14 -11.92
C LYS A 334 13.72 -19.68 -12.70
N LYS A 335 14.56 -20.52 -12.08
CA LYS A 335 15.67 -21.19 -12.77
C LYS A 335 15.16 -22.37 -13.63
N PRO A 336 15.55 -22.49 -14.92
CA PRO A 336 15.12 -23.61 -15.78
C PRO A 336 15.63 -24.96 -15.28
N GLY A 337 14.97 -26.04 -15.69
CA GLY A 337 15.38 -27.42 -15.40
C GLY A 337 14.78 -28.04 -14.14
N SER A 338 13.97 -27.28 -13.39
CA SER A 338 13.21 -27.78 -12.24
C SER A 338 11.82 -28.23 -12.69
N GLY A 339 11.53 -29.54 -12.57
CA GLY A 339 10.23 -30.15 -12.88
C GLY A 339 9.03 -29.64 -12.06
N GLY A 340 9.20 -28.59 -11.25
CA GLY A 340 8.10 -27.88 -10.60
C GLY A 340 7.30 -27.10 -11.63
N ARG A 341 5.99 -27.33 -11.72
CA ARG A 341 5.09 -26.44 -12.47
C ARG A 341 5.17 -25.04 -11.89
N TRP A 342 4.85 -24.02 -12.69
CA TRP A 342 4.47 -22.73 -12.13
C TRP A 342 3.36 -23.00 -11.11
N LEU A 343 3.64 -22.80 -9.83
CA LEU A 343 2.60 -22.92 -8.82
C LEU A 343 1.56 -21.86 -9.16
N SER A 344 0.32 -22.31 -9.40
CA SER A 344 -0.87 -21.47 -9.36
C SER A 344 -1.10 -21.15 -7.90
N ILE A 345 -0.54 -20.03 -7.44
CA ILE A 345 -0.78 -19.55 -6.08
C ILE A 345 -1.87 -18.51 -6.22
N GLY A 346 -3.08 -18.87 -5.74
CA GLY A 346 -4.25 -18.01 -5.72
C GLY A 346 -4.15 -16.88 -4.72
#